data_AF-A0A7K7RZX3-F1
#
_entry.id   AF-A0A7K7RZX3-F1
#
_cell.length_a   1.000
_cell.length_b   1.000
_cell.length_c   1.000
_cell.angle_alpha   90.00
_cell.angle_beta   90.00
_cell.angle_gamma   90.00
#
_symmetry.space_group_name_H-M   'P 1'
#
loop_
_entity.id
_entity.type
_entity.pdbx_description
1 polymer ?
#
loop_
_entity_poly.entity_id
_entity_poly.type
_entity_poly.pdbx_seq_one_letter_code
_entity_poly.pdbx_strand_id
1 'polypeptide(L)'
;DSAEASPSVVFENTETCNPKCLQILLENISGLTIDADFTVELIPEINVAVATFIKNIDTKEFVEKCSQHKRVKEFNMTARLLESTQSIKAENLPESISSDYLTVYFESARNGGGPVADVQLFPEASSAIITFCDHKGSS
;
A
#
# COMPACT_ATOMS: atom_id res chain seq x y z
N ASP A 1 4.74 23.32 -11.87
CA ASP A 1 4.60 21.85 -11.92
C ASP A 1 3.29 21.43 -11.32
N SER A 2 2.38 20.93 -12.15
CA SER A 2 1.20 20.24 -11.65
C SER A 2 1.69 18.87 -11.19
N ALA A 3 1.79 18.66 -9.88
CA ALA A 3 2.03 17.32 -9.36
C ALA A 3 0.92 16.41 -9.90
N GLU A 4 1.26 15.46 -10.78
CA GLU A 4 0.30 14.45 -11.21
C GLU A 4 -0.23 13.75 -9.96
N ALA A 5 -1.55 13.59 -9.88
CA ALA A 5 -2.17 12.89 -8.77
C ALA A 5 -1.66 11.45 -8.75
N SER A 6 -1.37 10.92 -7.56
CA SER A 6 -0.90 9.53 -7.43
C SER A 6 -1.90 8.58 -8.12
N PRO A 7 -1.42 7.63 -8.95
CA PRO A 7 -2.27 6.60 -9.54
C PRO A 7 -2.67 5.54 -8.52
N SER A 8 -2.20 5.65 -7.28
CA SER A 8 -2.41 4.66 -6.22
C SER A 8 -3.30 5.20 -5.11
N VAL A 9 -4.19 4.34 -4.62
CA VAL A 9 -5.10 4.62 -3.51
C VAL A 9 -4.89 3.55 -2.45
N VAL A 10 -4.62 3.98 -1.23
CA VAL A 10 -4.50 3.10 -0.08
C VAL A 10 -5.82 3.05 0.67
N PHE A 11 -6.24 1.83 0.98
CA PHE A 11 -7.39 1.50 1.80
C PHE A 11 -6.91 0.98 3.14
N GLU A 12 -7.41 1.56 4.23
CA GLU A 12 -7.07 1.16 5.60
C GLU A 12 -8.30 0.52 6.26
N ASN A 13 -8.07 -0.26 7.31
CA ASN A 13 -9.07 -1.05 8.04
C ASN A 13 -9.74 -2.13 7.16
N THR A 14 -8.97 -2.81 6.32
CA THR A 14 -9.49 -3.80 5.36
C THR A 14 -9.79 -5.16 5.99
N GLU A 15 -9.46 -5.39 7.26
CA GLU A 15 -9.59 -6.69 7.95
C GLU A 15 -11.04 -7.18 8.04
N THR A 16 -12.01 -6.25 8.03
CA THR A 16 -13.43 -6.59 8.10
C THR A 16 -14.03 -6.94 6.74
N CYS A 17 -13.31 -6.64 5.65
CA CYS A 17 -13.75 -6.86 4.28
C CYS A 17 -13.02 -8.08 3.70
N ASN A 18 -13.76 -9.12 3.34
CA ASN A 18 -13.12 -10.27 2.70
C ASN A 18 -12.46 -9.86 1.36
N PRO A 19 -11.31 -10.45 0.98
CA PRO A 19 -10.55 -10.07 -0.21
C PRO A 19 -11.40 -9.99 -1.49
N LYS A 20 -12.27 -10.98 -1.72
CA LYS A 20 -13.09 -11.02 -2.94
C LYS A 20 -14.17 -9.93 -2.94
N CYS A 21 -14.75 -9.62 -1.79
CA CYS A 21 -15.69 -8.53 -1.62
C CYS A 21 -15.01 -7.18 -1.83
N LEU A 22 -13.77 -7.01 -1.36
CA LEU A 22 -13.01 -5.79 -1.59
C LEU A 22 -12.78 -5.60 -3.09
N GLN A 23 -12.32 -6.62 -3.80
CA GLN A 23 -12.15 -6.57 -5.25
C GLN A 23 -13.44 -6.15 -5.98
N ILE A 24 -14.55 -6.83 -5.71
CA ILE A 24 -15.86 -6.52 -6.30
C ILE A 24 -16.31 -5.10 -5.94
N LEU A 25 -16.05 -4.65 -4.71
CA LEU A 25 -16.38 -3.30 -4.27
C LEU A 25 -15.59 -2.25 -5.07
N LEU A 26 -14.29 -2.46 -5.27
CA LEU A 26 -13.44 -1.54 -6.02
C LEU A 26 -13.80 -1.49 -7.51
N GLU A 27 -14.10 -2.63 -8.14
CA GLU A 27 -14.62 -2.68 -9.52
C GLU A 27 -15.94 -1.89 -9.64
N ASN A 28 -16.86 -2.05 -8.68
CA ASN A 28 -18.14 -1.33 -8.70
C ASN A 28 -17.99 0.19 -8.51
N ILE A 29 -17.09 0.64 -7.63
CA ILE A 29 -16.88 2.07 -7.37
C ILE A 29 -16.16 2.73 -8.55
N SER A 30 -15.16 2.05 -9.11
CA SER A 30 -14.34 2.57 -10.22
C SER A 30 -15.03 2.45 -11.57
N GLY A 31 -15.90 1.45 -11.75
CA GLY A 31 -16.41 1.06 -13.08
C GLY A 31 -15.32 0.43 -13.97
N LEU A 32 -14.24 -0.08 -13.36
CA LEU A 32 -13.07 -0.65 -14.03
C LEU A 32 -12.90 -2.13 -13.67
N THR A 33 -12.04 -2.82 -14.42
CA THR A 33 -11.77 -4.25 -14.24
C THR A 33 -10.40 -4.48 -13.59
N ILE A 34 -10.34 -5.32 -12.57
CA ILE A 34 -9.06 -5.72 -11.94
C ILE A 34 -8.21 -6.51 -12.95
N ASP A 35 -6.89 -6.39 -12.83
CA ASP A 35 -5.84 -6.97 -13.69
C ASP A 35 -5.81 -6.44 -15.14
N ALA A 36 -6.86 -5.75 -15.59
CA ALA A 36 -6.90 -5.09 -16.89
C ALA A 36 -6.71 -3.57 -16.79
N ASP A 37 -7.43 -2.91 -15.88
CA ASP A 37 -7.41 -1.45 -15.72
C ASP A 37 -6.70 -1.00 -14.43
N PHE A 38 -6.61 -1.87 -13.42
CA PHE A 38 -5.93 -1.60 -12.15
C PHE A 38 -5.56 -2.90 -11.43
N THR A 39 -4.60 -2.84 -10.52
CA THR A 39 -4.23 -3.97 -9.64
C THR A 39 -4.60 -3.66 -8.18
N VAL A 40 -4.74 -4.71 -7.37
CA VAL A 40 -4.99 -4.59 -5.93
C VAL A 40 -4.02 -5.48 -5.18
N GLU A 41 -3.15 -4.88 -4.38
CA GLU A 41 -2.22 -5.57 -3.47
C GLU A 41 -2.81 -5.58 -2.06
N LEU A 42 -2.84 -6.75 -1.43
CA LEU A 42 -3.35 -6.91 -0.06
C LEU A 42 -2.17 -7.05 0.90
N ILE A 43 -2.19 -6.24 1.96
CA ILE A 43 -1.18 -6.22 3.02
C ILE A 43 -1.89 -6.50 4.35
N PRO A 44 -2.38 -7.74 4.57
CA PRO A 44 -3.11 -8.10 5.79
C PRO A 44 -2.28 -7.92 7.05
N GLU A 45 -0.94 -7.90 6.95
CA GLU A 45 -0.02 -7.67 8.05
C GLU A 45 -0.24 -6.33 8.76
N ILE A 46 -0.73 -5.33 8.03
CA ILE A 46 -1.03 -3.98 8.54
C ILE A 46 -2.46 -3.53 8.19
N ASN A 47 -3.34 -4.47 7.83
CA ASN A 47 -4.75 -4.22 7.51
C ASN A 47 -4.98 -3.19 6.39
N VAL A 48 -4.13 -3.26 5.36
CA VAL A 48 -4.15 -2.32 4.23
C VAL A 48 -4.36 -3.05 2.91
N ALA A 49 -4.99 -2.37 1.96
CA ALA A 49 -4.93 -2.72 0.55
C ALA A 49 -4.48 -1.52 -0.29
N VAL A 50 -3.71 -1.76 -1.35
CA VAL A 50 -3.29 -0.72 -2.29
C VAL A 50 -3.87 -1.02 -3.65
N ALA A 51 -4.71 -0.11 -4.16
CA ALA A 51 -5.19 -0.15 -5.52
C ALA A 51 -4.32 0.74 -6.40
N THR A 52 -3.75 0.19 -7.47
CA THR A 52 -2.87 0.92 -8.40
C THR A 52 -3.52 0.94 -9.78
N PHE A 53 -3.95 2.12 -10.22
CA PHE A 53 -4.65 2.31 -11.48
C PHE A 53 -3.66 2.38 -12.66
N ILE A 54 -3.81 1.47 -13.61
CA ILE A 54 -3.07 1.45 -14.88
C ILE A 54 -3.72 2.41 -15.86
N LYS A 55 -5.06 2.40 -15.87
CA LYS A 55 -5.86 3.35 -16.64
C LYS A 55 -5.81 4.72 -15.99
N ASN A 56 -5.64 5.75 -16.82
CA ASN A 56 -5.70 7.13 -16.35
C ASN A 56 -7.13 7.46 -15.88
N ILE A 57 -7.26 7.75 -14.58
CA ILE A 57 -8.50 8.18 -13.94
C ILE A 57 -8.25 9.37 -13.01
N ASP A 58 -9.31 10.08 -12.66
CA ASP A 58 -9.27 11.02 -11.55
C ASP A 58 -9.31 10.26 -10.21
N THR A 59 -8.13 10.03 -9.63
CA THR A 59 -7.99 9.31 -8.36
C THR A 59 -8.54 10.08 -7.17
N LYS A 60 -8.66 11.42 -7.26
CA LYS A 60 -9.30 12.23 -6.20
C LYS A 60 -10.81 12.03 -6.23
N GLU A 61 -11.43 12.07 -7.41
CA GLU A 61 -12.84 11.76 -7.59
C GLU A 61 -13.15 10.33 -7.12
N PHE A 62 -12.28 9.37 -7.43
CA PHE A 62 -12.45 7.99 -6.95
C PHE A 62 -12.39 7.87 -5.43
N VAL A 63 -11.45 8.54 -4.76
CA VAL A 63 -11.39 8.59 -3.28
C VAL A 63 -12.66 9.23 -2.71
N GLU A 64 -13.17 10.29 -3.33
CA GLU A 64 -14.42 10.92 -2.91
C GLU A 64 -15.60 9.94 -3.03
N LYS A 65 -15.72 9.21 -4.16
CA LYS A 65 -16.72 8.15 -4.34
C LYS A 65 -16.61 7.07 -3.27
N CYS A 66 -15.39 6.63 -2.93
CA CYS A 66 -15.16 5.67 -1.86
C CYS A 66 -15.70 6.18 -0.51
N SER A 67 -15.38 7.43 -0.16
CA SER A 67 -15.82 8.04 1.10
C SER A 67 -17.35 8.14 1.24
N GLN A 68 -18.07 8.21 0.11
CA GLN A 68 -19.53 8.29 0.08
C GLN A 68 -20.20 6.90 -0.01
N HIS A 69 -19.47 5.88 -0.45
CA HIS A 69 -20.01 4.56 -0.74
C HIS A 69 -20.46 3.81 0.53
N LYS A 70 -21.70 3.30 0.52
CA LYS A 70 -22.35 2.69 1.70
C LYS A 70 -21.52 1.56 2.32
N ARG A 71 -21.02 0.62 1.50
CA ARG A 71 -20.22 -0.51 1.99
C ARG A 71 -18.88 -0.10 2.59
N VAL A 72 -18.24 0.93 2.05
CA VAL A 72 -16.96 1.44 2.60
C VAL A 72 -17.18 1.91 4.04
N LYS A 73 -18.28 2.65 4.26
CA LYS A 73 -18.69 3.08 5.61
C LYS A 73 -19.10 1.92 6.52
N GLU A 74 -19.85 0.94 6.01
CA GLU A 74 -20.27 -0.24 6.78
C GLU A 74 -19.08 -1.07 7.26
N PHE A 75 -18.02 -1.18 6.47
CA PHE A 75 -16.77 -1.85 6.85
C PHE A 75 -15.80 -0.96 7.63
N ASN A 76 -16.16 0.31 7.89
CA ASN A 76 -15.29 1.31 8.53
C ASN A 76 -13.94 1.48 7.80
N MET A 77 -13.93 1.25 6.49
CA MET A 77 -12.74 1.44 5.66
C MET A 77 -12.56 2.91 5.31
N THR A 78 -11.30 3.34 5.23
CA THR A 78 -10.92 4.63 4.68
C THR A 78 -10.26 4.44 3.32
N ALA A 79 -10.29 5.48 2.49
CA ALA A 79 -9.57 5.51 1.23
C ALA A 79 -8.86 6.86 1.14
N ARG A 80 -7.59 6.86 0.76
CA ARG A 80 -6.81 8.09 0.50
C ARG A 80 -5.79 7.84 -0.60
N LEU A 81 -5.34 8.90 -1.24
CA LEU A 81 -4.23 8.80 -2.19
C LEU A 81 -2.99 8.24 -1.48
N LEU A 82 -2.33 7.30 -2.12
CA LEU A 82 -1.01 6.83 -1.70
C LEU A 82 0.03 7.75 -2.32
N GLU A 83 0.39 8.81 -1.59
CA GLU A 83 1.50 9.70 -1.95
C GLU A 83 2.85 8.99 -1.77
N SER A 84 3.96 9.73 -1.84
CA SER A 84 5.29 9.17 -1.56
C SER A 84 5.29 8.46 -0.19
N THR A 85 5.44 7.13 -0.22
CA THR A 85 5.46 6.29 0.96
C THR A 85 6.88 6.14 1.48
N GLN A 86 7.02 6.12 2.80
CA GLN A 86 8.28 5.79 3.48
C GLN A 86 8.39 4.28 3.75
N SER A 87 7.36 3.51 3.47
CA SER A 87 7.32 2.09 3.79
C SER A 87 7.22 1.22 2.55
N ILE A 88 7.93 0.09 2.59
CA ILE A 88 7.87 -0.98 1.58
C ILE A 88 7.52 -2.30 2.25
N LYS A 89 6.94 -3.22 1.48
CA LYS A 89 6.79 -4.64 1.85
C LYS A 89 7.89 -5.44 1.16
N ALA A 90 8.68 -6.18 1.95
CA ALA A 90 9.62 -7.16 1.46
C ALA A 90 9.01 -8.56 1.61
N GLU A 91 9.07 -9.39 0.57
CA GLU A 91 8.43 -10.71 0.52
C GLU A 91 9.42 -11.81 0.15
N ASN A 92 9.01 -13.07 0.32
CA ASN A 92 9.83 -14.26 0.08
C ASN A 92 11.10 -14.28 0.95
N LEU A 93 10.96 -13.83 2.20
CA LEU A 93 12.05 -13.76 3.15
C LEU A 93 12.38 -15.17 3.70
N PRO A 94 13.67 -15.50 3.85
CA PRO A 94 14.07 -16.73 4.54
C PRO A 94 13.57 -16.75 5.98
N GLU A 95 13.13 -17.92 6.47
CA GLU A 95 12.61 -18.08 7.84
C GLU A 95 13.58 -17.63 8.95
N SER A 96 14.90 -17.69 8.69
CA SER A 96 15.94 -17.34 9.65
C SER A 96 16.43 -15.89 9.55
N ILE A 97 15.81 -15.05 8.71
CA ILE A 97 16.26 -13.67 8.53
C ILE A 97 15.95 -12.83 9.77
N SER A 98 16.91 -11.98 10.19
CA SER A 98 16.73 -11.09 11.33
C SER A 98 16.39 -9.66 10.88
N SER A 99 15.74 -8.91 11.77
CA SER A 99 15.49 -7.47 11.59
C SER A 99 16.80 -6.70 11.40
N ASP A 100 17.85 -7.08 12.12
CA ASP A 100 19.19 -6.46 11.99
C ASP A 100 19.77 -6.67 10.60
N TYR A 101 19.62 -7.87 10.03
CA TYR A 101 20.08 -8.14 8.66
C TYR A 101 19.30 -7.30 7.64
N LEU A 102 17.96 -7.25 7.76
CA LEU A 102 17.13 -6.43 6.87
C LEU A 102 17.48 -4.95 6.98
N THR A 103 17.72 -4.45 8.20
CA THR A 103 18.16 -3.07 8.45
C THR A 103 19.45 -2.79 7.68
N VAL A 104 20.50 -3.58 7.89
CA VAL A 104 21.79 -3.41 7.19
C VAL A 104 21.63 -3.53 5.67
N TYR A 105 20.79 -4.45 5.20
CA TYR A 105 20.55 -4.64 3.76
C TYR A 105 19.87 -3.42 3.13
N PHE A 106 18.82 -2.88 3.76
CA PHE A 106 18.05 -1.74 3.25
C PHE A 106 18.68 -0.38 3.55
N GLU A 107 19.62 -0.29 4.48
CA GLU A 107 20.46 0.92 4.68
C GLU A 107 21.63 1.00 3.71
N SER A 108 22.02 -0.11 3.09
CA SER A 108 23.13 -0.16 2.17
C SER A 108 22.86 0.66 0.90
N ALA A 109 23.61 1.75 0.71
CA ALA A 109 23.58 2.55 -0.51
C ALA A 109 23.89 1.73 -1.78
N ARG A 110 24.63 0.62 -1.65
CA ARG A 110 24.88 -0.30 -2.78
C ARG A 110 23.60 -0.96 -3.30
N ASN A 111 22.59 -1.09 -2.45
CA ASN A 111 21.29 -1.66 -2.77
C ASN A 111 20.26 -0.57 -3.14
N GLY A 112 20.69 0.69 -3.32
CA GLY A 112 19.79 1.82 -3.51
C GLY A 112 18.98 2.20 -2.26
N GLY A 113 19.46 1.76 -1.10
CA GLY A 113 18.82 1.92 0.20
C GLY A 113 19.01 3.29 0.84
N GLY A 114 18.47 3.46 2.05
CA GLY A 114 18.55 4.66 2.86
C GLY A 114 18.31 4.35 4.34
N PRO A 115 18.47 5.34 5.25
CA PRO A 115 18.33 5.11 6.68
C PRO A 115 16.99 4.45 7.03
N VAL A 116 17.03 3.35 7.77
CA VAL A 116 15.83 2.60 8.15
C VAL A 116 15.37 3.07 9.53
N ALA A 117 14.10 3.43 9.63
CA ALA A 117 13.46 3.85 10.87
C ALA A 117 12.89 2.66 11.66
N ASP A 118 12.30 1.68 10.98
CA ASP A 118 11.65 0.52 11.59
C ASP A 118 11.62 -0.70 10.66
N VAL A 119 11.65 -1.89 11.26
CA VAL A 119 11.49 -3.19 10.58
C VAL A 119 10.51 -4.04 11.36
N GLN A 120 9.35 -4.30 10.75
CA GLN A 120 8.33 -5.19 11.30
C GLN A 120 8.36 -6.51 10.53
N LEU A 121 8.72 -7.59 11.22
CA LEU A 121 8.77 -8.94 10.65
C LEU A 121 7.42 -9.63 10.79
N PHE A 122 7.03 -10.37 9.74
CA PHE A 122 5.87 -11.24 9.71
C PHE A 122 6.31 -12.64 9.26
N PRO A 123 6.91 -13.46 10.16
CA PRO A 123 7.47 -14.76 9.81
C PRO A 123 6.46 -15.72 9.16
N GLU A 124 5.21 -15.69 9.62
CA GLU A 124 4.13 -16.52 9.09
C GLU A 124 3.76 -16.19 7.64
N ALA A 125 4.04 -14.95 7.20
CA ALA A 125 3.80 -14.48 5.84
C ALA A 125 5.07 -14.45 4.98
N SER A 126 6.22 -14.89 5.52
CA SER A 126 7.54 -14.74 4.89
C SER A 126 7.80 -13.31 4.40
N SER A 127 7.34 -12.31 5.19
CA SER A 127 7.34 -10.90 4.78
C SER A 127 7.82 -9.97 5.89
N ALA A 128 8.14 -8.73 5.51
CA ALA A 128 8.46 -7.65 6.42
C ALA A 128 7.98 -6.31 5.87
N ILE A 129 7.60 -5.40 6.76
CA ILE A 129 7.40 -3.99 6.43
C ILE A 129 8.64 -3.22 6.87
N ILE A 130 9.29 -2.56 5.91
CA ILE A 130 10.47 -1.74 6.15
C ILE A 130 10.04 -0.28 6.02
N THR A 131 10.25 0.51 7.07
CA THR A 131 9.97 1.94 7.05
C THR A 131 11.28 2.71 7.06
N PHE A 132 11.48 3.57 6.07
CA PHE A 132 12.62 4.45 5.93
C PHE A 132 12.42 5.76 6.69
N CYS A 133 13.51 6.37 7.14
CA CYS A 133 13.48 7.74 7.63
C CYS A 133 13.00 8.69 6.51
N ASP A 134 12.21 9.68 6.88
CA ASP A 134 11.70 10.68 5.93
C ASP A 134 12.86 11.30 5.15
N HIS A 135 12.84 11.15 3.82
CA HIS A 135 13.74 11.86 2.92
C HIS A 135 13.25 13.32 2.78
N LYS A 136 13.06 14.01 3.91
CA LYS A 136 13.22 15.46 3.88
C LYS A 136 14.69 15.70 3.68
N GLY A 137 15.08 15.82 2.41
CA GLY A 137 16.36 16.38 2.02
C GLY A 137 16.63 17.56 2.94
N SER A 138 17.67 17.42 3.75
CA SER A 138 18.25 18.56 4.45
C SER A 138 18.49 19.63 3.39
N SER A 139 17.73 20.72 3.53
CA SER A 139 17.85 21.98 2.79
C SER A 139 19.30 22.44 2.64
#